data_AF-A0AA35S7Z0-F1
#
_entry.id   AF-A0AA35S7Z0-F1
#
_cell.length_a   1.000
_cell.length_b   1.000
_cell.length_c   1.000
_cell.angle_alpha   90.00
_cell.angle_beta   90.00
_cell.angle_gamma   90.00
#
_symmetry.space_group_name_H-M   'P 1'
#
loop_
_entity.id
_entity.type
_entity.pdbx_description
1 polymer ?
#
loop_
_entity_poly.entity_id
_entity_poly.type
_entity_poly.pdbx_seq_one_letter_code
_entity_poly.pdbx_strand_id
1 'polypeptide(L)'
;TTCSDWLVVLLLAGNVVSAEYRLELQLLRYLNPAHRLQSGRCCDMGQGPRECLNHCDNSLHFCLSPPDSADCSLGQLGTGPLYSPDPALSDAVNFSTGGALIADGVQNPLIFTGVEWPGGFELVVMVEDGDGGERSEEVDVLVVSKPAGVTPTAMFTSAEEVRGNAGWGFLRFNFRLTCTNNYTGDRCAERPCDAEQCSDTTARTYVQRDLVRMEVCAAKLPTWRMATRAPAHCLLWAVNVSLSLVYNHNNTTPHPYSHGASQQ
;
A
#
# COMPACT_ATOMS: atom_id res chain seq x y z
N THR A 1 -58.52 16.07 -12.02
CA THR A 1 -57.23 16.80 -11.94
C THR A 1 -56.34 16.07 -10.97
N THR A 2 -55.43 15.26 -11.50
CA THR A 2 -54.50 14.43 -10.72
C THR A 2 -53.16 15.15 -10.60
N CYS A 3 -52.76 15.53 -9.38
CA CYS A 3 -51.40 16.01 -9.13
C CYS A 3 -50.45 14.81 -9.25
N SER A 4 -49.57 14.84 -10.24
CA SER A 4 -48.42 13.95 -10.31
C SER A 4 -47.35 14.47 -9.35
N ASP A 5 -47.11 13.72 -8.28
CA ASP A 5 -45.95 13.94 -7.40
C ASP A 5 -44.67 13.64 -8.19
N TRP A 6 -43.94 14.69 -8.56
CA TRP A 6 -42.63 14.56 -9.17
C TRP A 6 -41.59 14.45 -8.04
N LEU A 7 -41.17 13.22 -7.73
CA LEU A 7 -40.02 12.96 -6.87
C LEU A 7 -38.74 13.38 -7.61
N VAL A 8 -38.18 14.55 -7.25
CA VAL A 8 -36.85 14.95 -7.70
C VAL A 8 -35.82 14.21 -6.85
N VAL A 9 -35.30 13.10 -7.39
CA VAL A 9 -34.15 12.41 -6.80
C VAL A 9 -32.90 13.21 -7.17
N LEU A 10 -32.47 14.08 -6.27
CA LEU A 10 -31.19 14.77 -6.38
C LEU A 10 -30.07 13.74 -6.13
N LEU A 11 -29.54 13.14 -7.19
CA LEU A 11 -28.34 12.30 -7.13
C LEU A 11 -27.13 13.20 -6.91
N LEU A 12 -26.82 13.50 -5.65
CA LEU A 12 -25.52 14.04 -5.27
C LEU A 12 -24.49 12.95 -5.51
N ALA A 13 -23.75 13.06 -6.61
CA ALA A 13 -22.55 12.28 -6.87
C ALA A 13 -21.45 12.76 -5.90
N GLY A 14 -21.56 12.36 -4.64
CA GLY A 14 -20.47 12.51 -3.68
C GLY A 14 -19.40 11.48 -4.00
N ASN A 15 -18.18 11.93 -4.25
CA ASN A 15 -17.03 11.03 -4.26
C ASN A 15 -16.85 10.52 -2.83
N VAL A 16 -17.08 9.23 -2.60
CA VAL A 16 -16.74 8.59 -1.33
C VAL A 16 -15.21 8.52 -1.30
N VAL A 17 -14.61 9.44 -0.54
CA VAL A 17 -13.17 9.38 -0.26
C VAL A 17 -13.00 8.42 0.91
N SER A 18 -12.30 7.32 0.67
CA SER A 18 -11.92 6.38 1.72
C SER A 18 -10.81 6.99 2.58
N ALA A 19 -10.85 6.71 3.88
CA ALA A 19 -9.66 6.82 4.71
C ALA A 19 -8.55 6.02 4.05
N GLU A 20 -7.33 6.55 4.06
CA GLU A 20 -6.19 5.84 3.48
C GLU A 20 -4.90 6.22 4.22
N TYR A 21 -4.25 5.23 4.84
CA TYR A 21 -2.88 5.35 5.31
C TYR A 21 -1.90 5.07 4.15
N ARG A 22 -0.69 5.59 4.27
CA ARG A 22 0.43 5.36 3.37
C ARG A 22 1.69 5.10 4.18
N LEU A 23 2.12 3.83 4.21
CA LEU A 23 3.38 3.39 4.77
C LEU A 23 4.44 3.36 3.68
N GLU A 24 5.52 4.11 3.87
CA GLU A 24 6.66 4.13 2.99
C GLU A 24 7.85 3.45 3.67
N LEU A 25 8.31 2.33 3.11
CA LEU A 25 9.49 1.58 3.57
C LEU A 25 10.66 1.91 2.64
N GLN A 26 11.63 2.69 3.11
CA GLN A 26 12.82 3.02 2.33
C GLN A 26 13.94 2.03 2.65
N LEU A 27 14.31 1.25 1.65
CA LEU A 27 15.46 0.36 1.71
C LEU A 27 16.73 1.20 1.58
N LEU A 28 17.75 0.87 2.37
CA LEU A 28 19.03 1.59 2.37
C LEU A 28 20.17 0.67 1.93
N ARG A 29 20.21 -0.56 2.47
CA ARG A 29 21.25 -1.53 2.12
C ARG A 29 20.81 -2.97 2.35
N TYR A 30 21.18 -3.88 1.46
CA TYR A 30 21.12 -5.32 1.67
C TYR A 30 22.53 -5.92 1.63
N LEU A 31 22.79 -6.93 2.46
CA LEU A 31 24.05 -7.66 2.50
C LEU A 31 23.86 -9.17 2.74
N ASN A 32 24.63 -10.00 2.02
CA ASN A 32 24.89 -11.40 2.32
C ASN A 32 26.41 -11.68 2.22
N PRO A 33 27.21 -11.29 3.21
CA PRO A 33 28.67 -11.40 3.13
C PRO A 33 29.18 -12.85 3.09
N ALA A 34 28.32 -13.83 3.35
CA ALA A 34 28.69 -15.24 3.34
C ALA A 34 28.45 -15.92 1.98
N HIS A 35 27.69 -15.28 1.07
CA HIS A 35 27.31 -15.84 -0.23
C HIS A 35 26.62 -17.21 -0.08
N ARG A 36 25.77 -17.33 0.95
CA ARG A 36 25.17 -18.59 1.38
C ARG A 36 23.66 -18.54 1.36
N LEU A 37 23.11 -19.70 1.02
CA LEU A 37 21.71 -20.05 1.18
C LEU A 37 21.37 -20.28 2.66
N GLN A 38 20.08 -20.30 2.97
CA GLN A 38 19.57 -20.64 4.31
C GLN A 38 20.06 -22.03 4.75
N SER A 39 20.21 -22.96 3.80
CA SER A 39 20.73 -24.32 4.07
C SER A 39 22.21 -24.34 4.47
N GLY A 40 22.91 -23.20 4.42
CA GLY A 40 24.35 -23.08 4.64
C GLY A 40 25.21 -23.50 3.44
N ARG A 41 24.60 -23.89 2.31
CA ARG A 41 25.31 -24.11 1.05
C ARG A 41 25.65 -22.77 0.41
N CYS A 42 26.61 -22.76 -0.52
CA CYS A 42 26.82 -21.61 -1.39
C CYS A 42 25.63 -21.47 -2.35
N CYS A 43 25.30 -20.24 -2.72
CA CYS A 43 24.28 -19.89 -3.72
C CYS A 43 24.62 -20.56 -5.06
N ASP A 44 25.75 -20.13 -5.62
CA ASP A 44 26.33 -20.72 -6.81
C ASP A 44 27.38 -21.81 -6.54
N MET A 45 27.82 -22.51 -7.60
CA MET A 45 28.88 -23.52 -7.58
C MET A 45 30.17 -23.04 -6.86
N GLY A 46 30.28 -23.32 -5.56
CA GLY A 46 31.48 -23.09 -4.74
C GLY A 46 32.26 -24.38 -4.48
N GLN A 47 33.59 -24.31 -4.48
CA GLN A 47 34.49 -25.48 -4.37
C GLN A 47 34.62 -26.09 -2.96
N GLY A 48 33.62 -25.91 -2.08
CA GLY A 48 33.57 -26.65 -0.82
C GLY A 48 32.84 -25.93 0.32
N PRO A 49 32.73 -26.57 1.49
CA PRO A 49 31.94 -26.07 2.61
C PRO A 49 32.49 -24.80 3.27
N ARG A 50 33.74 -24.39 2.98
CA ARG A 50 34.44 -23.36 3.74
C ARG A 50 34.43 -21.97 3.11
N GLU A 51 34.41 -21.86 1.79
CA GLU A 51 34.50 -20.57 1.08
C GLU A 51 33.55 -20.57 -0.11
N CYS A 52 32.53 -19.72 -0.05
CA CYS A 52 31.65 -19.42 -1.17
C CYS A 52 32.28 -18.26 -1.93
N LEU A 53 32.64 -18.48 -3.19
CA LEU A 53 33.35 -17.50 -4.01
C LEU A 53 32.42 -16.74 -4.96
N ASN A 54 31.30 -17.36 -5.30
CA ASN A 54 30.31 -16.79 -6.20
C ASN A 54 29.19 -16.19 -5.36
N HIS A 55 28.67 -15.08 -5.85
CA HIS A 55 27.63 -14.32 -5.19
C HIS A 55 26.24 -14.89 -5.47
N CYS A 56 25.25 -14.48 -4.70
CA CYS A 56 23.85 -14.83 -4.96
C CYS A 56 23.21 -13.82 -5.92
N ASP A 57 22.28 -14.31 -6.74
CA ASP A 57 21.38 -13.51 -7.58
C ASP A 57 20.12 -13.15 -6.77
N ASN A 58 20.33 -12.38 -5.70
CA ASN A 58 19.31 -12.12 -4.68
C ASN A 58 18.06 -11.42 -5.25
N SER A 59 16.87 -11.99 -5.06
CA SER A 59 15.58 -11.30 -5.16
C SER A 59 14.94 -11.15 -3.78
N LEU A 60 14.21 -10.04 -3.56
CA LEU A 60 13.53 -9.75 -2.30
C LEU A 60 12.02 -9.79 -2.47
N HIS A 61 11.35 -10.54 -1.61
CA HIS A 61 9.91 -10.67 -1.52
C HIS A 61 9.42 -10.14 -0.17
N PHE A 62 8.67 -9.06 -0.20
CA PHE A 62 8.12 -8.38 0.96
C PHE A 62 6.68 -8.82 1.19
N CYS A 63 6.38 -9.23 2.41
CA CYS A 63 5.06 -9.54 2.91
C CYS A 63 4.81 -8.66 4.15
N LEU A 64 3.81 -7.79 4.08
CA LEU A 64 3.45 -6.87 5.14
C LEU A 64 2.10 -7.27 5.74
N SER A 65 2.05 -7.46 7.05
CA SER A 65 0.85 -7.87 7.78
C SER A 65 0.63 -7.00 9.03
N PRO A 66 -0.58 -7.00 9.61
CA PRO A 66 -0.77 -6.48 10.95
C PRO A 66 0.10 -7.22 11.96
N PRO A 67 0.37 -6.64 13.15
CA PRO A 67 1.05 -7.36 14.23
C PRO A 67 0.35 -8.69 14.52
N ASP A 68 1.13 -9.74 14.76
CA ASP A 68 0.66 -11.09 15.08
C ASP A 68 -0.15 -11.78 13.95
N SER A 69 -0.05 -11.29 12.71
CA SER A 69 -0.62 -11.92 11.51
C SER A 69 0.47 -12.30 10.51
N ALA A 70 0.26 -13.39 9.76
CA ALA A 70 1.19 -13.91 8.75
C ALA A 70 0.60 -13.94 7.32
N ASP A 71 -0.48 -13.19 7.08
CA ASP A 71 -1.30 -13.29 5.85
C ASP A 71 -0.98 -12.27 4.75
N CYS A 72 0.06 -11.44 4.93
CA CYS A 72 0.41 -10.34 4.03
C CYS A 72 -0.75 -9.37 3.71
N SER A 73 -1.73 -9.24 4.62
CA SER A 73 -2.97 -8.50 4.35
C SER A 73 -2.79 -6.98 4.21
N LEU A 74 -1.65 -6.41 4.62
CA LEU A 74 -1.32 -5.00 4.37
C LEU A 74 -0.61 -4.79 3.02
N GLY A 75 -0.19 -5.87 2.37
CA GLY A 75 0.33 -5.88 1.01
C GLY A 75 1.54 -6.78 0.83
N GLN A 76 1.87 -7.02 -0.43
CA GLN A 76 3.03 -7.81 -0.84
C GLN A 76 3.67 -7.20 -2.07
N LEU A 77 4.99 -7.32 -2.18
CA LEU A 77 5.76 -6.83 -3.32
C LEU A 77 6.99 -7.70 -3.52
N GLY A 78 7.38 -7.94 -4.77
CA GLY A 78 8.62 -8.64 -5.11
C GLY A 78 9.51 -7.73 -5.95
N THR A 79 10.82 -7.92 -5.83
CA THR A 79 11.82 -7.37 -6.76
C THR A 79 12.27 -8.47 -7.71
N GLY A 80 12.77 -8.07 -8.89
CA GLY A 80 13.62 -8.96 -9.68
C GLY A 80 14.97 -9.18 -9.00
N PRO A 81 15.86 -9.98 -9.63
CA PRO A 81 17.21 -10.14 -9.13
C PRO A 81 17.91 -8.78 -9.00
N LEU A 82 18.53 -8.56 -7.84
CA LEU A 82 19.24 -7.34 -7.52
C LEU A 82 20.60 -7.33 -8.23
N TYR A 83 20.59 -6.97 -9.51
CA TYR A 83 21.83 -6.81 -10.25
C TYR A 83 22.59 -5.57 -9.78
N SER A 84 23.79 -5.78 -9.25
CA SER A 84 24.81 -4.74 -9.22
C SER A 84 25.51 -4.73 -10.59
N PRO A 85 25.82 -3.55 -11.17
CA PRO A 85 26.64 -3.47 -12.38
C PRO A 85 28.05 -4.05 -12.17
N ASP A 86 28.48 -4.16 -10.91
CA ASP A 86 29.62 -4.98 -10.51
C ASP A 86 29.10 -6.33 -9.95
N PRO A 87 29.27 -7.45 -10.67
CA PRO A 87 28.82 -8.77 -10.21
C PRO A 87 29.54 -9.22 -8.93
N ALA A 88 30.66 -8.59 -8.55
CA ALA A 88 31.30 -8.84 -7.26
C ALA A 88 30.52 -8.26 -6.05
N LEU A 89 29.39 -7.57 -6.30
CA LEU A 89 28.60 -6.86 -5.29
C LEU A 89 27.11 -7.23 -5.31
N SER A 90 26.67 -8.32 -5.97
CA SER A 90 25.25 -8.71 -5.94
C SER A 90 24.77 -9.12 -4.54
N ASP A 91 25.69 -9.50 -3.65
CA ASP A 91 25.44 -9.69 -2.22
C ASP A 91 25.63 -8.43 -1.37
N ALA A 92 25.84 -7.27 -1.97
CA ALA A 92 26.07 -6.01 -1.28
C ALA A 92 25.45 -4.85 -2.04
N VAL A 93 24.14 -4.65 -1.87
CA VAL A 93 23.38 -3.66 -2.62
C VAL A 93 23.12 -2.43 -1.75
N ASN A 94 23.52 -1.26 -2.24
CA ASN A 94 23.10 0.03 -1.67
C ASN A 94 21.95 0.58 -2.52
N PHE A 95 20.79 0.77 -1.89
CA PHE A 95 19.61 1.26 -2.61
C PHE A 95 19.66 2.77 -2.72
N SER A 96 19.39 3.28 -3.92
CA SER A 96 19.23 4.73 -4.14
C SER A 96 17.94 5.21 -3.48
N THR A 97 17.96 6.39 -2.88
CA THR A 97 16.80 7.02 -2.24
C THR A 97 16.12 8.02 -3.17
N GLY A 98 14.96 8.56 -2.76
CA GLY A 98 14.28 9.64 -3.48
C GLY A 98 13.41 9.20 -4.68
N GLY A 99 12.82 8.01 -4.63
CA GLY A 99 11.94 7.50 -5.69
C GLY A 99 12.70 6.79 -6.82
N ALA A 100 13.96 6.41 -6.59
CA ALA A 100 14.73 5.64 -7.54
C ALA A 100 14.11 4.24 -7.74
N LEU A 101 14.30 3.69 -8.94
CA LEU A 101 13.88 2.32 -9.24
C LEU A 101 14.93 1.33 -8.72
N ILE A 102 14.43 0.24 -8.14
CA ILE A 102 15.10 -1.02 -7.87
C ILE A 102 14.87 -1.93 -9.10
N ALA A 103 15.40 -3.15 -9.06
CA ALA A 103 15.13 -4.21 -10.05
C ALA A 103 13.63 -4.34 -10.35
N ASP A 104 13.32 -4.65 -11.62
CA ASP A 104 11.97 -4.80 -12.17
C ASP A 104 11.03 -3.60 -11.99
N GLY A 105 11.59 -2.40 -11.86
CA GLY A 105 10.80 -1.15 -11.81
C GLY A 105 10.10 -0.92 -10.47
N VAL A 106 10.45 -1.68 -9.44
CA VAL A 106 10.01 -1.43 -8.07
C VAL A 106 10.57 -0.09 -7.59
N GLN A 107 9.75 0.79 -7.01
CA GLN A 107 10.23 2.08 -6.48
C GLN A 107 10.79 1.94 -5.07
N ASN A 108 11.81 2.75 -4.74
CA ASN A 108 12.29 2.97 -3.38
C ASN A 108 12.01 4.42 -2.93
N PRO A 109 11.15 4.67 -1.92
CA PRO A 109 10.57 3.72 -0.97
C PRO A 109 9.51 2.79 -1.57
N LEU A 110 9.37 1.60 -0.98
CA LEU A 110 8.22 0.74 -1.19
C LEU A 110 6.99 1.41 -0.55
N ILE A 111 5.85 1.38 -1.21
CA ILE A 111 4.64 2.05 -0.75
C ILE A 111 3.55 1.00 -0.50
N PHE A 112 3.04 0.98 0.72
CA PHE A 112 1.87 0.19 1.13
C PHE A 112 0.75 1.11 1.58
N THR A 113 -0.46 0.87 1.10
CA THR A 113 -1.64 1.72 1.36
C THR A 113 -2.82 0.86 1.79
N GLY A 114 -3.68 1.39 2.66
CA GLY A 114 -4.88 0.71 3.14
C GLY A 114 -5.80 1.67 3.89
N VAL A 115 -6.98 1.22 4.32
CA VAL A 115 -8.04 2.15 4.77
C VAL A 115 -7.80 2.73 6.17
N GLU A 116 -7.53 1.86 7.14
CA GLU A 116 -7.26 2.22 8.53
C GLU A 116 -5.93 1.60 8.94
N TRP A 117 -5.09 2.38 9.62
CA TRP A 117 -3.81 1.88 10.10
C TRP A 117 -4.03 1.00 11.34
N PRO A 118 -3.57 -0.27 11.34
CA PRO A 118 -3.77 -1.19 12.47
C PRO A 118 -3.01 -0.78 13.74
N GLY A 119 -2.08 0.18 13.66
CA GLY A 119 -1.29 0.68 14.78
C GLY A 119 0.15 0.14 14.82
N GLY A 120 0.48 -0.84 13.99
CA GLY A 120 1.79 -1.48 13.90
C GLY A 120 1.86 -2.38 12.66
N PHE A 121 2.95 -3.10 12.46
CA PHE A 121 3.07 -4.06 11.36
C PHE A 121 4.10 -5.14 11.66
N GLU A 122 3.96 -6.27 10.99
CA GLU A 122 5.03 -7.23 10.80
C GLU A 122 5.44 -7.22 9.32
N LEU A 123 6.75 -7.13 9.08
CA LEU A 123 7.33 -7.22 7.75
C LEU A 123 8.20 -8.48 7.68
N VAL A 124 7.83 -9.38 6.78
CA VAL A 124 8.65 -10.52 6.40
C VAL A 124 9.29 -10.21 5.06
N VAL A 125 10.62 -10.34 4.99
CA VAL A 125 11.40 -10.23 3.76
C VAL A 125 12.03 -11.59 3.51
N MET A 126 11.51 -12.30 2.52
CA MET A 126 12.13 -13.52 2.00
C MET A 126 13.13 -13.12 0.93
N VAL A 127 14.36 -13.61 1.05
CA VAL A 127 15.41 -13.43 0.06
C VAL A 127 15.65 -14.75 -0.63
N GLU A 128 15.59 -14.76 -1.94
CA GLU A 128 15.81 -15.94 -2.76
C GLU A 128 16.99 -15.72 -3.70
N ASP A 129 17.65 -16.80 -4.09
CA ASP A 129 18.68 -16.87 -5.10
C ASP A 129 18.07 -17.36 -6.41
N GLY A 130 18.21 -16.59 -7.49
CA GLY A 130 17.47 -16.81 -8.74
C GLY A 130 18.32 -17.15 -9.95
N ASP A 131 18.60 -18.44 -10.17
CA ASP A 131 19.49 -18.92 -11.25
C ASP A 131 18.82 -19.07 -12.64
N GLY A 132 17.97 -18.11 -13.04
CA GLY A 132 17.53 -17.95 -14.44
C GLY A 132 17.00 -19.20 -15.16
N GLY A 133 16.31 -20.11 -14.47
CA GLY A 133 15.78 -21.35 -15.06
C GLY A 133 15.64 -22.53 -14.09
N GLU A 134 16.32 -22.48 -12.94
CA GLU A 134 16.16 -23.44 -11.85
C GLU A 134 15.14 -22.95 -10.81
N ARG A 135 14.82 -23.78 -9.81
CA ARG A 135 13.96 -23.37 -8.69
C ARG A 135 14.76 -22.40 -7.82
N SER A 136 14.20 -21.22 -7.56
CA SER A 136 14.81 -20.28 -6.62
C SER A 136 15.06 -20.95 -5.27
N GLU A 137 16.23 -20.70 -4.68
CA GLU A 137 16.61 -21.26 -3.39
C GLU A 137 16.58 -20.16 -2.31
N GLU A 138 16.05 -20.48 -1.13
CA GLU A 138 15.95 -19.48 -0.06
C GLU A 138 17.35 -19.13 0.49
N VAL A 139 17.68 -17.84 0.45
CA VAL A 139 18.89 -17.25 1.01
C VAL A 139 18.70 -16.98 2.50
N ASP A 140 17.66 -16.24 2.85
CA ASP A 140 17.34 -15.92 4.23
C ASP A 140 15.90 -15.41 4.37
N VAL A 141 15.41 -15.38 5.60
CA VAL A 141 14.13 -14.75 5.96
C VAL A 141 14.40 -13.74 7.06
N LEU A 142 14.09 -12.48 6.78
CA LEU A 142 14.23 -11.39 7.73
C LEU A 142 12.84 -11.00 8.25
N VAL A 143 12.69 -10.88 9.56
CA VAL A 143 11.42 -10.53 10.20
C VAL A 143 11.60 -9.28 11.03
N VAL A 144 10.76 -8.27 10.75
CA VAL A 144 10.69 -7.02 11.51
C VAL A 144 9.30 -6.89 12.09
N SER A 145 9.21 -6.90 13.41
CA SER A 145 7.95 -6.69 14.11
C SER A 145 7.93 -5.30 14.75
N LYS A 146 6.97 -4.47 14.34
CA LYS A 146 6.66 -3.18 14.95
C LYS A 146 5.34 -3.31 15.70
N PRO A 147 5.35 -3.29 17.05
CA PRO A 147 4.15 -3.48 17.84
C PRO A 147 3.16 -2.32 17.66
N ALA A 148 1.98 -2.46 18.26
CA ALA A 148 1.02 -1.37 18.34
C ALA A 148 1.67 -0.12 18.98
N GLY A 149 1.52 1.04 18.31
CA GLY A 149 2.12 2.31 18.72
C GLY A 149 2.92 3.02 17.62
N VAL A 150 3.01 2.46 16.41
CA VAL A 150 3.51 3.18 15.24
C VAL A 150 2.47 4.23 14.86
N THR A 151 2.78 5.50 15.09
CA THR A 151 1.90 6.63 14.76
C THR A 151 2.32 7.32 13.46
N PRO A 152 1.39 7.98 12.76
CA PRO A 152 1.72 8.74 11.56
C PRO A 152 2.70 9.89 11.83
N THR A 153 3.71 10.02 10.98
CA THR A 153 4.73 11.08 10.99
C THR A 153 5.20 11.40 9.58
N ALA A 154 5.46 12.68 9.30
CA ALA A 154 5.96 13.11 7.98
C ALA A 154 7.41 12.66 7.72
N MET A 155 8.18 12.40 8.78
CA MET A 155 9.61 12.11 8.73
C MET A 155 9.86 10.60 8.76
N PHE A 156 10.86 10.14 8.01
CA PHE A 156 11.38 8.79 8.17
C PHE A 156 11.95 8.60 9.57
N THR A 157 11.75 7.40 10.12
CA THR A 157 12.40 6.96 11.35
C THR A 157 13.92 6.93 11.18
N SER A 158 14.62 6.79 12.30
CA SER A 158 16.02 6.37 12.29
C SER A 158 16.17 5.08 11.48
N ALA A 159 17.30 4.94 10.78
CA ALA A 159 17.64 3.71 10.09
C ALA A 159 17.85 2.57 11.10
N GLU A 160 17.27 1.43 10.80
CA GLU A 160 17.38 0.20 11.56
C GLU A 160 17.97 -0.89 10.68
N GLU A 161 18.57 -1.90 11.30
CA GLU A 161 19.12 -3.06 10.62
C GLU A 161 18.51 -4.32 11.21
N VAL A 162 18.04 -5.20 10.34
CA VAL A 162 17.53 -6.53 10.69
C VAL A 162 18.46 -7.58 10.11
N ARG A 163 18.69 -8.64 10.88
CA ARG A 163 19.45 -9.81 10.45
C ARG A 163 18.47 -10.94 10.15
N GLY A 164 18.75 -11.71 9.10
CA GLY A 164 17.95 -12.87 8.76
C GLY A 164 18.11 -14.03 9.74
N ASN A 165 17.14 -14.93 9.71
CA ASN A 165 17.03 -16.09 10.58
C ASN A 165 18.22 -17.07 10.44
N ALA A 166 18.72 -17.25 9.22
CA ALA A 166 19.94 -18.04 8.97
C ALA A 166 21.20 -17.30 9.46
N GLY A 167 21.12 -15.98 9.60
CA GLY A 167 22.18 -15.11 10.06
C GLY A 167 23.13 -14.66 8.96
N TRP A 168 22.79 -14.91 7.69
CA TRP A 168 23.60 -14.53 6.53
C TRP A 168 23.19 -13.17 5.99
N GLY A 169 21.88 -12.93 5.88
CA GLY A 169 21.32 -11.70 5.34
C GLY A 169 21.25 -10.56 6.36
N PHE A 170 21.51 -9.33 5.90
CA PHE A 170 21.27 -8.10 6.64
C PHE A 170 20.51 -7.11 5.76
N LEU A 171 19.45 -6.50 6.29
CA LEU A 171 18.72 -5.45 5.62
C LEU A 171 18.69 -4.20 6.50
N ARG A 172 19.16 -3.09 5.97
CA ARG A 172 19.06 -1.77 6.58
C ARG A 172 17.97 -0.96 5.89
N PHE A 173 17.06 -0.40 6.67
CA PHE A 173 15.90 0.34 6.17
C PHE A 173 15.48 1.42 7.16
N ASN A 174 14.60 2.33 6.73
CA ASN A 174 13.78 3.16 7.61
C ASN A 174 12.37 3.24 7.03
N PHE A 175 11.42 3.79 7.78
CA PHE A 175 10.06 3.93 7.29
C PHE A 175 9.40 5.22 7.75
N ARG A 176 8.31 5.62 7.10
CA ARG A 176 7.37 6.62 7.61
C ARG A 176 5.95 6.20 7.31
N LEU A 177 5.05 6.60 8.19
CA LEU A 177 3.62 6.38 8.03
C LEU A 177 2.95 7.74 7.89
N THR A 178 2.11 7.93 6.88
CA THR A 178 1.35 9.17 6.71
C THR A 178 -0.12 8.86 6.50
N CYS A 179 -0.99 9.77 6.93
CA CYS A 179 -2.38 9.74 6.54
C CYS A 179 -2.56 10.53 5.25
N THR A 180 -3.37 10.01 4.33
CA THR A 180 -3.68 10.67 3.07
C THR A 180 -5.10 11.23 3.09
N ASN A 181 -5.51 11.93 2.03
CA ASN A 181 -6.89 12.42 1.88
C ASN A 181 -7.39 13.31 3.03
N ASN A 182 -6.47 14.03 3.67
CA ASN A 182 -6.68 14.86 4.86
C ASN A 182 -7.10 14.10 6.12
N TYR A 183 -7.00 12.78 6.17
CA TYR A 183 -7.27 12.04 7.40
C TYR A 183 -6.20 12.31 8.46
N THR A 184 -6.56 12.18 9.73
CA THR A 184 -5.70 12.42 10.90
C THR A 184 -5.86 11.30 11.94
N GLY A 185 -5.21 11.48 13.09
CA GLY A 185 -5.23 10.54 14.21
C GLY A 185 -4.26 9.37 14.02
N ASP A 186 -4.02 8.63 15.09
CA ASP A 186 -3.02 7.55 15.12
C ASP A 186 -3.34 6.37 14.19
N ARG A 187 -4.60 6.26 13.77
CA ARG A 187 -5.09 5.20 12.87
C ARG A 187 -5.41 5.68 11.46
N CYS A 188 -5.18 6.96 11.14
CA CYS A 188 -5.63 7.59 9.89
C CYS A 188 -7.14 7.44 9.62
N ALA A 189 -7.95 7.37 10.67
CA ALA A 189 -9.40 7.17 10.58
C ALA A 189 -10.20 8.44 10.88
N GLU A 190 -9.59 9.46 11.49
CA GLU A 190 -10.27 10.69 11.89
C GLU A 190 -10.35 11.66 10.71
N ARG A 191 -11.51 12.30 10.51
CA ARG A 191 -11.65 13.35 9.49
C ARG A 191 -11.36 14.73 10.09
N PRO A 192 -10.86 15.70 9.30
CA PRO A 192 -10.68 17.09 9.74
C PRO A 192 -11.93 17.75 10.30
N CYS A 193 -13.11 17.23 9.92
CA CYS A 193 -14.41 17.78 10.32
C CYS A 193 -14.82 17.38 11.75
N ASP A 194 -14.11 16.43 12.37
CA ASP A 194 -14.52 15.84 13.66
C ASP A 194 -13.81 16.51 14.85
N ALA A 195 -12.72 17.26 14.64
CA ALA A 195 -11.87 17.73 15.73
C ALA A 195 -12.31 19.07 16.37
N GLU A 196 -12.83 20.06 15.64
CA GLU A 196 -13.22 21.35 16.28
C GLU A 196 -14.08 22.32 15.42
N GLN A 197 -14.46 21.98 14.18
CA GLN A 197 -14.90 23.00 13.22
C GLN A 197 -16.10 22.64 12.30
N CYS A 198 -17.12 21.99 12.86
CA CYS A 198 -18.50 22.15 12.37
C CYS A 198 -19.28 23.24 13.15
N SER A 199 -18.56 24.17 13.78
CA SER A 199 -19.10 25.30 14.55
C SER A 199 -19.47 26.52 13.66
N ASP A 200 -19.04 26.56 12.40
CA ASP A 200 -19.42 27.67 11.52
C ASP A 200 -20.75 27.37 10.81
N THR A 201 -21.74 28.19 11.16
CA THR A 201 -23.15 28.25 10.73
C THR A 201 -23.44 28.30 9.22
N THR A 202 -22.47 28.05 8.35
CA THR A 202 -22.72 27.83 6.91
C THR A 202 -22.78 26.34 6.61
N ALA A 203 -23.99 25.79 6.75
CA ALA A 203 -24.33 24.41 6.43
C ALA A 203 -23.85 24.00 5.03
N ARG A 204 -22.68 23.34 4.96
CA ARG A 204 -22.33 22.45 3.85
C ARG A 204 -22.82 21.07 4.24
N THR A 205 -23.87 20.61 3.56
CA THR A 205 -24.46 19.30 3.75
C THR A 205 -23.50 18.23 3.23
N TYR A 206 -22.74 17.60 4.13
CA TYR A 206 -22.02 16.37 3.82
C TYR A 206 -22.97 15.19 4.03
N VAL A 207 -23.26 14.46 2.96
CA VAL A 207 -24.11 13.27 3.01
C VAL A 207 -23.23 12.08 3.39
N GLN A 208 -23.30 11.68 4.66
CA GLN A 208 -22.73 10.43 5.15
C GLN A 208 -23.82 9.36 5.09
N ARG A 209 -23.66 8.36 4.20
CA ARG A 209 -24.56 7.20 4.12
C ARG A 209 -23.99 6.05 4.94
N ASP A 210 -24.15 6.17 6.25
CA ASP A 210 -24.48 5.01 7.07
C ASP A 210 -25.95 5.17 7.48
N LEU A 211 -26.66 4.06 7.67
CA LEU A 211 -28.03 4.03 8.19
C LEU A 211 -28.06 4.59 9.62
N VAL A 212 -27.91 5.91 9.75
CA VAL A 212 -27.99 6.65 10.99
C VAL A 212 -29.33 7.37 10.99
N ARG A 213 -30.09 7.08 12.04
CA ARG A 213 -31.25 7.84 12.49
C ARG A 213 -30.90 9.33 12.42
N MET A 214 -31.49 10.07 11.49
CA MET A 214 -31.35 11.52 11.44
C MET A 214 -32.02 12.11 12.69
N GLU A 215 -31.25 12.38 13.74
CA GLU A 215 -31.64 13.38 14.73
C GLU A 215 -31.34 14.75 14.13
N VAL A 216 -32.35 15.30 13.47
CA VAL A 216 -32.33 16.71 13.07
C VAL A 216 -32.38 17.52 14.36
N CYS A 217 -31.26 18.13 14.75
CA CYS A 217 -31.28 19.21 15.72
C CYS A 217 -32.08 20.37 15.11
N ALA A 218 -33.37 20.46 15.45
CA ALA A 218 -34.25 21.51 15.00
C ALA A 218 -33.76 22.86 15.57
N ALA A 219 -33.05 23.63 14.73
CA ALA A 219 -32.81 25.03 15.00
C ALA A 219 -34.15 25.78 15.02
N LYS A 220 -34.40 26.56 16.08
CA LYS A 220 -35.48 27.56 16.10
C LYS A 220 -35.20 28.58 14.98
N LEU A 221 -35.89 28.45 13.86
CA LEU A 221 -35.86 29.48 12.82
C LEU A 221 -36.57 30.75 13.32
N PRO A 222 -36.00 31.95 13.10
CA PRO A 222 -36.73 33.19 13.25
C PRO A 222 -37.82 33.28 12.16
N THR A 223 -39.02 33.65 12.58
CA THR A 223 -40.21 33.82 11.75
C THR A 223 -40.06 34.99 10.79
N TRP A 224 -39.65 34.73 9.56
CA TRP A 224 -39.72 35.72 8.48
C TRP A 224 -40.99 35.51 7.65
N ARG A 225 -41.88 36.51 7.68
CA ARG A 225 -43.01 36.66 6.75
C ARG A 225 -42.51 37.36 5.49
N MET A 226 -42.77 36.80 4.30
CA MET A 226 -42.96 37.51 3.02
C MET A 226 -43.61 36.51 2.04
N ALA A 227 -44.85 36.75 1.57
CA ALA A 227 -45.26 37.61 0.44
C ALA A 227 -45.10 36.92 -0.93
N THR A 228 -46.14 37.01 -1.74
CA THR A 228 -46.54 36.09 -2.81
C THR A 228 -46.12 36.53 -4.24
N ARG A 229 -46.08 35.53 -5.14
CA ARG A 229 -46.24 35.54 -6.63
C ARG A 229 -45.07 35.94 -7.56
N ALA A 230 -44.64 35.00 -8.41
CA ALA A 230 -44.69 35.03 -9.90
C ALA A 230 -44.16 33.69 -10.52
N PRO A 231 -44.47 33.36 -11.81
CA PRO A 231 -44.53 31.98 -12.31
C PRO A 231 -43.28 31.47 -13.06
N ALA A 232 -43.23 30.14 -13.18
CA ALA A 232 -42.13 29.34 -13.74
C ALA A 232 -42.17 29.19 -15.27
N HIS A 233 -40.99 29.30 -15.90
CA HIS A 233 -40.69 28.67 -17.19
C HIS A 233 -39.71 27.52 -16.92
N CYS A 234 -40.15 26.28 -17.11
CA CYS A 234 -39.30 25.09 -16.97
C CYS A 234 -38.61 24.78 -18.30
N LEU A 235 -37.28 24.90 -18.34
CA LEU A 235 -36.40 24.36 -19.37
C LEU A 235 -35.93 22.97 -18.92
N LEU A 236 -36.28 21.92 -19.68
CA LEU A 236 -35.71 20.58 -19.52
C LEU A 236 -34.27 20.57 -20.05
N TRP A 237 -33.32 20.13 -19.22
CA TRP A 237 -32.03 19.62 -19.68
C TRP A 237 -31.93 18.16 -19.24
N ALA A 238 -31.82 17.26 -20.22
CA ALA A 238 -31.49 15.86 -19.96
C ALA A 238 -29.97 15.77 -19.73
N VAL A 239 -29.57 15.33 -18.53
CA VAL A 239 -28.17 15.02 -18.22
C VAL A 239 -27.97 13.52 -18.43
N ASN A 240 -27.11 13.18 -19.38
CA ASN A 240 -26.69 11.80 -19.62
C ASN A 240 -25.62 11.46 -18.57
N VAL A 241 -25.93 10.54 -17.64
CA VAL A 241 -24.96 10.06 -16.65
C VAL A 241 -24.41 8.72 -17.14
N SER A 242 -23.20 8.75 -17.69
CA SER A 242 -22.43 7.54 -18.00
C SER A 242 -21.74 7.04 -16.72
N LEU A 243 -22.30 5.98 -16.11
CA LEU A 243 -21.61 5.20 -15.09
C LEU A 243 -20.41 4.50 -15.74
N SER A 244 -19.20 4.97 -15.45
CA SER A 244 -17.98 4.21 -15.75
C SER A 244 -17.70 3.30 -14.55
N LEU A 245 -18.16 2.05 -14.63
CA LEU A 245 -17.69 0.98 -13.74
C LEU A 245 -16.23 0.70 -14.10
N VAL A 246 -15.29 1.23 -13.31
CA VAL A 246 -13.91 0.76 -13.33
C VAL A 246 -13.90 -0.60 -12.62
N TYR A 247 -14.15 -1.66 -13.38
CA TYR A 247 -13.90 -3.03 -12.95
C TYR A 247 -12.39 -3.24 -12.97
N ASN A 248 -11.75 -3.19 -11.80
CA ASN A 248 -10.34 -3.47 -11.67
C ASN A 248 -10.13 -4.99 -11.76
N HIS A 249 -10.00 -5.49 -12.99
CA HIS A 249 -9.65 -6.88 -13.22
C HIS A 249 -8.15 -7.02 -12.99
N ASN A 250 -7.74 -7.49 -11.81
CA ASN A 250 -6.40 -8.04 -11.63
C ASN A 250 -6.26 -9.22 -12.59
N ASN A 251 -5.52 -8.96 -13.65
CA ASN A 251 -5.24 -9.86 -14.75
C ASN A 251 -4.15 -10.84 -14.30
N THR A 252 -4.53 -11.92 -13.63
CA THR A 252 -3.68 -13.10 -13.51
C THR A 252 -3.81 -13.90 -14.80
N THR A 253 -3.01 -13.56 -15.80
CA THR A 253 -2.77 -14.44 -16.95
C THR A 253 -1.87 -15.60 -16.52
N PRO A 254 -2.31 -16.86 -16.56
CA PRO A 254 -1.39 -17.99 -16.53
C PRO A 254 -0.66 -18.05 -17.88
N HIS A 255 0.67 -17.98 -17.85
CA HIS A 255 1.51 -18.31 -18.99
C HIS A 255 1.30 -19.78 -19.39
N PRO A 256 0.92 -20.10 -20.64
CA PRO A 256 1.02 -21.47 -21.13
C PRO A 256 2.48 -21.75 -21.50
N TYR A 257 3.15 -22.56 -20.70
CA TYR A 257 4.39 -23.21 -21.12
C TYR A 257 4.07 -24.19 -22.27
N SER A 258 4.50 -23.82 -23.48
CA SER A 258 4.51 -24.71 -24.63
C SER A 258 5.65 -25.72 -24.47
N HIS A 259 5.30 -26.99 -24.27
CA HIS A 259 6.21 -28.11 -24.48
C HIS A 259 6.57 -28.20 -25.98
N GLY A 260 7.79 -27.77 -26.31
CA GLY A 260 8.44 -28.11 -27.58
C GLY A 260 9.19 -29.43 -27.42
N ALA A 261 8.52 -30.54 -27.73
CA ALA A 261 9.19 -31.79 -28.06
C ALA A 261 9.48 -31.83 -29.57
N SER A 262 10.75 -31.95 -29.97
CA SER A 262 11.21 -32.95 -30.96
C SER A 262 12.66 -32.70 -31.43
N GLN A 263 13.44 -33.77 -31.34
CA GLN A 263 14.36 -34.30 -32.35
C GLN A 263 15.52 -33.41 -32.85
N GLN A 264 16.73 -33.70 -32.36
CA GLN A 264 17.72 -34.58 -33.01
C GLN A 264 18.85 -34.94 -32.04
#